data_AF-A0A7Z9SDR2-F1
#
_entry.id   AF-A0A7Z9SDR2-F1
#
_cell.length_a   1.000
_cell.length_b   1.000
_cell.length_c   1.000
_cell.angle_alpha   90.00
_cell.angle_beta   90.00
_cell.angle_gamma   90.00
#
_symmetry.space_group_name_H-M   'P 1'
#
loop_
_entity.id
_entity.type
_entity.pdbx_description
1 polymer ?
#
loop_
_entity_poly.entity_id
_entity_poly.type
_entity_poly.pdbx_seq_one_letter_code
_entity_poly.pdbx_strand_id
1 'polypeptide(L)'
;MKNIRELYNWVLSWADKPSGPAVLGIMSTAEASFFPVPPDVLLIPLALGKRKKAFRFALICSAGSILGAMIGYGIGQWAWWGAGDSFSAFAQFFFDHIPGFSHQGFERIKSLYDDYNFMIVFTAGFTPIPFKLFTISAGAFHINFPLFILASVVSRSARFFLVAGLIKKFGES
;
A
#
# COMPACT_ATOMS: atom_id res chain seq x y z
N MET A 1 -11.64 -15.28 15.21
CA MET A 1 -12.52 -15.16 14.02
C MET A 1 -13.63 -14.10 14.16
N LYS A 2 -14.24 -13.90 15.33
CA LYS A 2 -15.29 -12.87 15.55
C LYS A 2 -14.79 -11.42 15.26
N ASN A 3 -13.59 -11.09 15.74
CA ASN A 3 -12.99 -9.75 15.60
C ASN A 3 -12.68 -9.36 14.13
N ILE A 4 -12.29 -10.32 13.28
CA ILE A 4 -12.03 -10.07 11.85
C ILE A 4 -13.34 -9.77 11.12
N ARG A 5 -14.41 -10.49 11.47
CA ARG A 5 -15.73 -10.31 10.87
C ARG A 5 -16.37 -8.98 11.30
N GLU A 6 -16.15 -8.57 12.55
CA GLU A 6 -16.54 -7.26 13.05
C GLU A 6 -15.76 -6.12 12.37
N LEU A 7 -14.44 -6.27 12.20
CA LEU A 7 -13.63 -5.33 11.44
C LEU A 7 -14.09 -5.24 9.99
N TYR A 8 -14.34 -6.38 9.34
CA TYR A 8 -14.86 -6.44 7.97
C TYR A 8 -16.22 -5.73 7.85
N ASN A 9 -17.16 -6.04 8.73
CA ASN A 9 -18.47 -5.40 8.75
C ASN A 9 -18.38 -3.90 9.06
N TRP A 10 -17.44 -3.49 9.91
CA TRP A 10 -17.17 -2.10 10.20
C TRP A 10 -16.63 -1.38 8.96
N VAL A 11 -15.67 -1.99 8.23
CA VAL A 11 -15.16 -1.45 6.96
C VAL A 11 -16.29 -1.32 5.95
N LEU A 12 -17.10 -2.37 5.78
CA LEU A 12 -18.27 -2.35 4.89
C LEU A 12 -19.30 -1.28 5.27
N SER A 13 -19.50 -1.00 6.55
CA SER A 13 -20.44 0.04 7.00
C SER A 13 -20.10 1.44 6.47
N TRP A 14 -18.86 1.67 6.04
CA TRP A 14 -18.43 2.92 5.42
C TRP A 14 -18.80 3.02 3.95
N ALA A 15 -19.11 1.89 3.28
CA ALA A 15 -19.54 1.90 1.89
C ALA A 15 -20.88 2.64 1.69
N ASP A 16 -21.75 2.60 2.69
CA ASP A 16 -23.06 3.25 2.68
C ASP A 16 -23.03 4.70 3.18
N LYS A 17 -21.94 5.11 3.83
CA LYS A 17 -21.80 6.46 4.39
C LYS A 17 -21.28 7.46 3.36
N PRO A 18 -21.69 8.74 3.44
CA PRO A 18 -21.17 9.80 2.56
C PRO A 18 -19.65 10.02 2.73
N SER A 19 -19.08 9.66 3.90
CA SER A 19 -17.65 9.72 4.19
C SER A 19 -16.82 8.55 3.64
N GLY A 20 -17.45 7.53 3.04
CA GLY A 20 -16.77 6.34 2.51
C GLY A 20 -15.56 6.62 1.61
N PRO A 21 -15.62 7.59 0.68
CA PRO A 21 -14.47 7.93 -0.17
C PRO A 21 -13.29 8.50 0.62
N ALA A 22 -13.54 9.29 1.67
CA ALA A 22 -12.48 9.84 2.52
C ALA A 22 -11.80 8.74 3.35
N VAL A 23 -12.60 7.81 3.89
CA VAL A 23 -12.09 6.63 4.61
C VAL A 23 -11.25 5.75 3.69
N LEU A 24 -11.67 5.56 2.44
CA LEU A 24 -10.89 4.83 1.42
C LEU A 24 -9.52 5.47 1.19
N GLY A 25 -9.46 6.81 1.10
CA GLY A 25 -8.20 7.54 0.99
C GLY A 25 -7.29 7.30 2.19
N ILE A 26 -7.81 7.47 3.40
CA ILE A 26 -7.06 7.26 4.66
C ILE A 26 -6.56 5.81 4.78
N MET A 27 -7.41 4.83 4.48
CA MET A 27 -7.03 3.41 4.50
C MET A 27 -5.91 3.13 3.49
N SER A 28 -6.00 3.70 2.29
CA SER A 28 -4.97 3.51 1.28
C SER A 28 -3.64 4.17 1.66
N THR A 29 -3.68 5.32 2.32
CA THR A 29 -2.48 5.95 2.89
C THR A 29 -1.89 5.08 3.98
N ALA A 30 -2.73 4.60 4.91
CA ALA A 30 -2.28 3.78 6.03
C ALA A 30 -1.64 2.46 5.55
N GLU A 31 -2.20 1.83 4.52
CA GLU A 31 -1.67 0.58 3.97
C GLU A 31 -0.30 0.74 3.32
N ALA A 32 -0.10 1.83 2.58
CA ALA A 32 1.18 2.10 1.92
C ALA A 32 2.28 2.55 2.91
N SER A 33 1.89 3.09 4.07
CA SER A 33 2.82 3.55 5.11
C SER A 33 3.20 2.48 6.13
N PHE A 34 2.22 1.90 6.84
CA PHE A 34 2.51 1.05 8.02
C PHE A 34 1.45 -0.03 8.34
N PHE A 35 0.17 0.22 8.06
CA PHE A 35 -0.94 -0.60 8.56
C PHE A 35 -1.32 -1.76 7.61
N PRO A 36 -1.73 -2.95 8.07
CA PRO A 36 -1.96 -4.12 7.20
C PRO A 36 -3.37 -4.25 6.62
N VAL A 37 -4.15 -3.16 6.49
CA VAL A 37 -5.53 -3.26 5.97
C VAL A 37 -5.57 -2.91 4.48
N PRO A 38 -5.84 -3.87 3.57
CA PRO A 38 -5.86 -3.59 2.14
C PRO A 38 -7.00 -2.64 1.79
N PRO A 39 -6.74 -1.57 1.01
CA PRO A 39 -7.79 -0.63 0.61
C PRO A 39 -8.82 -1.28 -0.33
N ASP A 40 -8.47 -2.39 -0.98
CA ASP A 40 -9.36 -3.18 -1.84
C ASP A 40 -10.65 -3.61 -1.12
N VAL A 41 -10.58 -3.89 0.19
CA VAL A 41 -11.73 -4.31 1.01
C VAL A 41 -12.84 -3.26 1.02
N LEU A 42 -12.50 -1.97 0.89
CA LEU A 42 -13.45 -0.86 0.83
C LEU A 42 -13.66 -0.35 -0.60
N LEU A 43 -12.64 -0.42 -1.46
CA LEU A 43 -12.73 -0.01 -2.87
C LEU A 43 -13.79 -0.83 -3.63
N ILE A 44 -13.78 -2.16 -3.46
CA ILE A 44 -14.68 -3.07 -4.16
C ILE A 44 -16.15 -2.78 -3.84
N PRO A 45 -16.60 -2.77 -2.57
CA PRO A 45 -18.00 -2.49 -2.23
C PRO A 45 -18.44 -1.06 -2.61
N LEU A 46 -17.58 -0.05 -2.46
CA LEU A 46 -17.88 1.31 -2.92
C LEU A 46 -18.08 1.35 -4.45
N ALA A 47 -17.19 0.71 -5.20
CA ALA A 47 -17.26 0.65 -6.66
C ALA A 47 -18.49 -0.15 -7.13
N LEU A 48 -18.87 -1.24 -6.44
CA LEU A 48 -20.08 -1.99 -6.74
C LEU A 48 -21.35 -1.18 -6.46
N GLY A 49 -21.43 -0.51 -5.31
CA GLY A 49 -22.58 0.31 -4.94
C GLY A 49 -22.75 1.57 -5.81
N LYS A 50 -21.65 2.14 -6.33
CA LYS A 50 -21.69 3.33 -7.21
C LYS A 50 -20.73 3.19 -8.40
N ARG A 51 -21.03 2.26 -9.32
CA ARG A 51 -20.19 1.95 -10.52
C ARG A 51 -19.80 3.16 -11.35
N LYS A 52 -20.72 4.12 -11.55
CA LYS A 52 -20.42 5.37 -12.29
C LYS A 52 -19.28 6.18 -11.66
N LYS A 53 -19.04 6.01 -10.36
CA LYS A 53 -17.98 6.68 -9.58
C LYS A 53 -16.76 5.78 -9.32
N ALA A 54 -16.70 4.55 -9.84
CA ALA A 54 -15.61 3.60 -9.56
C ALA A 54 -14.22 4.18 -9.85
N PHE A 55 -14.02 4.88 -10.97
CA PHE A 55 -12.74 5.55 -11.26
C PHE A 55 -12.41 6.71 -10.33
N ARG A 56 -13.41 7.40 -9.77
CA ARG A 56 -13.16 8.42 -8.74
C ARG A 56 -12.64 7.77 -7.46
N PHE A 57 -13.18 6.62 -7.07
CA PHE A 57 -12.69 5.88 -5.91
C PHE A 57 -11.27 5.34 -6.13
N ALA A 58 -10.97 4.81 -7.32
CA ALA A 58 -9.61 4.40 -7.68
C ALA A 58 -8.62 5.57 -7.64
N LEU A 59 -9.03 6.76 -8.09
CA LEU A 59 -8.19 7.95 -8.04
C LEU A 59 -7.89 8.40 -6.60
N ILE A 60 -8.91 8.41 -5.72
CA ILE A 60 -8.73 8.72 -4.29
C ILE A 60 -7.80 7.71 -3.63
N CYS A 61 -7.98 6.42 -3.92
CA CYS A 61 -7.14 5.35 -3.43
C CYS A 61 -5.69 5.50 -3.91
N SER A 62 -5.49 5.78 -5.20
CA SER A 62 -4.17 6.02 -5.79
C SER A 62 -3.47 7.21 -5.13
N ALA A 63 -4.16 8.34 -4.99
CA ALA A 63 -3.62 9.53 -4.33
C ALA A 63 -3.24 9.26 -2.86
N GLY A 64 -4.12 8.61 -2.10
CA GLY A 64 -3.82 8.21 -0.72
C GLY A 64 -2.61 7.27 -0.65
N SER A 65 -2.56 6.28 -1.53
CA SER A 65 -1.42 5.36 -1.61
C SER A 65 -0.10 6.05 -1.93
N ILE A 66 -0.08 7.05 -2.81
CA ILE A 66 1.15 7.77 -3.17
C ILE A 66 1.63 8.57 -1.96
N LEU A 67 0.73 9.24 -1.25
CA LEU A 67 1.04 9.94 0.00
C LEU A 67 1.59 8.97 1.05
N GLY A 68 0.97 7.80 1.18
CA GLY A 68 1.45 6.77 2.10
C GLY A 68 2.82 6.21 1.70
N ALA A 69 3.09 6.06 0.40
CA ALA A 69 4.39 5.65 -0.09
C ALA A 69 5.49 6.68 0.21
N MET A 70 5.19 7.97 0.10
CA MET A 70 6.12 9.04 0.51
C MET A 70 6.43 8.98 2.01
N ILE A 71 5.41 8.72 2.84
CA ILE A 71 5.57 8.56 4.29
C ILE A 71 6.40 7.31 4.60
N GLY A 72 6.08 6.18 3.98
CA GLY A 72 6.84 4.93 4.15
C GLY A 72 8.31 5.08 3.74
N TYR A 73 8.59 5.77 2.63
CA TYR A 73 9.94 6.12 2.21
C TYR A 73 10.66 6.95 3.28
N GLY A 74 10.01 7.97 3.83
CA GLY A 74 10.59 8.78 4.92
C GLY A 74 10.89 7.96 6.18
N ILE A 75 9.98 7.04 6.56
CA ILE A 75 10.20 6.09 7.67
C ILE A 75 11.44 5.24 7.40
N GLY A 76 11.58 4.71 6.18
CA GLY A 76 12.76 3.96 5.75
C GLY A 76 14.06 4.75 5.86
N GLN A 77 14.05 6.01 5.38
CA GLN A 77 15.24 6.86 5.36
C GLN A 77 15.74 7.22 6.77
N TRP A 78 14.83 7.56 7.68
CA TRP A 78 15.19 8.22 8.94
C TRP A 78 15.07 7.33 10.17
N ALA A 79 14.13 6.37 10.16
CA ALA A 79 13.81 5.57 11.32
C ALA A 79 14.28 4.12 11.21
N TRP A 80 14.77 3.67 10.06
CA TRP A 80 15.08 2.26 9.83
C TRP A 80 16.48 1.85 10.31
N TRP A 81 17.47 2.71 10.13
CA TRP A 81 18.85 2.46 10.54
C TRP A 81 19.16 3.11 11.90
N GLY A 82 19.84 2.36 12.76
CA GLY A 82 20.38 2.82 14.04
C GLY A 82 21.86 3.20 13.93
N ALA A 83 22.53 3.32 15.07
CA ALA A 83 23.97 3.57 15.10
C ALA A 83 24.77 2.34 14.59
N GLY A 84 25.76 2.57 13.72
CA GLY A 84 26.71 1.55 13.26
C GLY A 84 26.13 0.50 12.30
N ASP A 85 25.31 0.93 11.34
CA ASP A 85 24.69 0.07 10.31
C ASP A 85 23.80 -1.07 10.84
N SER A 86 23.40 -1.00 12.11
CA SER A 86 22.46 -1.93 12.73
C SER A 86 21.01 -1.47 12.54
N PHE A 87 20.06 -2.41 12.50
CA PHE A 87 18.63 -2.08 12.46
C PHE A 87 18.22 -1.33 13.74
N SER A 88 17.44 -0.25 13.60
CA SER A 88 16.93 0.50 14.74
C SER A 88 15.94 -0.33 15.57
N ALA A 89 15.68 0.08 16.82
CA ALA A 89 14.63 -0.52 17.64
C ALA A 89 13.23 -0.44 16.97
N PHE A 90 13.01 0.57 16.12
CA PHE A 90 11.78 0.71 15.35
C PHE A 90 11.67 -0.35 14.24
N ALA A 91 12.77 -0.60 13.53
CA ALA A 91 12.83 -1.66 12.51
C ALA A 91 12.63 -3.04 13.15
N GLN A 92 13.28 -3.31 14.30
CA GLN A 92 13.09 -4.56 15.06
C GLN A 92 11.63 -4.75 15.50
N PHE A 93 11.00 -3.71 16.05
CA PHE A 93 9.57 -3.76 16.38
C PHE A 93 8.70 -4.10 15.17
N PHE A 94 9.01 -3.52 14.00
CA PHE A 94 8.30 -3.81 12.75
C PHE A 94 8.47 -5.27 12.32
N PHE A 95 9.68 -5.82 12.39
CA PHE A 95 9.93 -7.23 12.06
C PHE A 95 9.21 -8.20 13.00
N ASP A 96 9.14 -7.88 14.29
CA ASP A 96 8.53 -8.75 15.29
C ASP A 96 6.99 -8.70 15.28
N HIS A 97 6.41 -7.52 15.03
CA HIS A 97 4.97 -7.28 15.22
C HIS A 97 4.17 -7.16 13.92
N ILE A 98 4.81 -6.88 12.78
CA ILE A 98 4.10 -6.70 11.52
C ILE A 98 4.20 -7.96 10.64
N PRO A 99 3.08 -8.68 10.44
CA PRO A 99 3.08 -9.85 9.58
C PRO A 99 3.48 -9.48 8.14
N GLY A 100 4.44 -10.23 7.59
CA GLY A 100 4.99 -10.01 6.25
C GLY A 100 6.26 -9.15 6.21
N PHE A 101 6.70 -8.58 7.33
CA PHE A 101 8.04 -7.98 7.49
C PHE A 101 8.97 -9.02 8.10
N SER A 102 9.82 -9.66 7.29
CA SER A 102 10.88 -10.53 7.78
C SER A 102 12.24 -9.99 7.34
N HIS A 103 13.29 -10.28 8.11
CA HIS A 103 14.67 -9.96 7.74
C HIS A 103 15.01 -10.52 6.35
N GLN A 104 14.66 -11.78 6.08
CA GLN A 104 14.85 -12.39 4.76
C GLN A 104 14.09 -11.67 3.65
N GLY A 105 12.85 -11.23 3.90
CA GLY A 105 12.07 -10.47 2.93
C GLY A 105 12.72 -9.14 2.59
N PHE A 106 13.26 -8.46 3.61
CA PHE A 106 13.96 -7.19 3.47
C PHE A 106 15.29 -7.33 2.71
N GLU A 107 16.10 -8.33 3.05
CA GLU A 107 17.35 -8.66 2.34
C GLU A 107 17.09 -9.08 0.89
N ARG A 108 16.05 -9.86 0.65
CA ARG A 108 15.65 -10.24 -0.71
C ARG A 108 15.26 -9.01 -1.52
N ILE A 109 14.52 -8.08 -0.94
CA ILE A 109 14.20 -6.81 -1.61
C ILE A 109 15.46 -5.99 -1.88
N LYS A 110 16.44 -5.99 -0.97
CA LYS A 110 17.74 -5.35 -1.21
C LYS A 110 18.42 -5.89 -2.48
N SER A 111 18.58 -7.21 -2.58
CA SER A 111 19.16 -7.87 -3.76
C SER A 111 18.37 -7.55 -5.03
N LEU A 112 17.04 -7.50 -4.94
CA LEU A 112 16.20 -7.13 -6.08
C LEU A 112 16.36 -5.67 -6.49
N TYR A 113 16.61 -4.75 -5.56
CA TYR A 113 16.97 -3.37 -5.89
C TYR A 113 18.35 -3.28 -6.54
N ASP A 114 19.32 -4.07 -6.08
CA ASP A 114 20.66 -4.11 -6.69
C ASP A 114 20.60 -4.62 -8.14
N ASP A 115 19.77 -5.64 -8.40
CA ASP A 115 19.66 -6.27 -9.73
C ASP A 115 18.75 -5.50 -10.70
N TYR A 116 17.61 -4.98 -10.23
CA TYR A 116 16.55 -4.41 -11.07
C TYR A 116 16.29 -2.93 -10.83
N ASN A 117 16.98 -2.31 -9.86
CA ASN A 117 16.86 -0.91 -9.51
C ASN A 117 15.37 -0.51 -9.30
N PHE A 118 14.92 0.62 -9.85
CA PHE A 118 13.55 1.09 -9.69
C PHE A 118 12.47 0.20 -10.33
N MET A 119 12.82 -0.71 -11.26
CA MET A 119 11.83 -1.57 -11.94
C MET A 119 11.13 -2.53 -10.99
N ILE A 120 11.75 -2.87 -9.86
CA ILE A 120 11.13 -3.73 -8.85
C ILE A 120 9.91 -3.07 -8.19
N VAL A 121 9.89 -1.74 -8.07
CA VAL A 121 8.75 -0.99 -7.50
C VAL A 121 7.55 -1.02 -8.43
N PHE A 122 7.81 -1.13 -9.74
CA PHE A 122 6.76 -1.30 -10.73
C PHE A 122 6.09 -2.66 -10.60
N THR A 123 6.89 -3.74 -10.49
CA THR A 123 6.37 -5.11 -10.35
C THR A 123 5.74 -5.35 -8.98
N ALA A 124 6.26 -4.71 -7.92
CA ALA A 124 5.74 -4.77 -6.56
C ALA A 124 4.23 -4.52 -6.47
N GLY A 125 3.71 -3.54 -7.22
CA GLY A 125 2.28 -3.20 -7.20
C GLY A 125 1.36 -4.32 -7.70
N PHE A 126 1.90 -5.28 -8.47
CA PHE A 126 1.16 -6.42 -9.03
C PHE A 126 1.45 -7.74 -8.32
N THR A 127 2.49 -7.80 -7.48
CA THR A 127 2.81 -9.00 -6.70
C THR A 127 1.93 -9.13 -5.45
N PRO A 128 1.79 -10.35 -4.88
CA PRO A 128 1.16 -10.54 -3.57
C PRO A 128 2.03 -10.06 -2.39
N ILE A 129 3.22 -9.50 -2.66
CA ILE A 129 4.12 -9.00 -1.63
C ILE A 129 3.57 -7.67 -1.07
N PRO A 130 3.59 -7.46 0.26
CA PRO A 130 3.08 -6.24 0.87
C PRO A 130 3.79 -4.98 0.33
N PHE A 131 3.02 -4.03 -0.21
CA PHE A 131 3.57 -2.84 -0.84
C PHE A 131 4.41 -1.99 0.12
N LYS A 132 4.00 -1.88 1.39
CA LYS A 132 4.77 -1.19 2.46
C LYS A 132 6.19 -1.73 2.66
N LEU A 133 6.46 -2.99 2.33
CA LEU A 133 7.80 -3.56 2.39
C LEU A 133 8.71 -2.85 1.39
N PHE A 134 8.20 -2.57 0.18
CA PHE A 134 8.91 -1.81 -0.86
C PHE A 134 9.03 -0.32 -0.54
N THR A 135 8.00 0.29 0.06
CA THR A 135 8.06 1.73 0.36
C THR A 135 9.10 2.04 1.45
N ILE A 136 9.12 1.24 2.52
CA ILE A 136 10.07 1.40 3.62
C ILE A 136 11.49 0.99 3.17
N SER A 137 11.64 -0.14 2.47
CA SER A 137 12.97 -0.56 1.98
C SER A 137 13.54 0.39 0.93
N ALA A 138 12.73 0.97 0.05
CA ALA A 138 13.19 2.00 -0.89
C ALA A 138 13.80 3.20 -0.14
N GLY A 139 13.17 3.60 0.97
CA GLY A 139 13.68 4.64 1.85
C GLY A 139 14.97 4.22 2.55
N ALA A 140 14.99 3.04 3.14
CA ALA A 140 16.15 2.51 3.86
C ALA A 140 17.38 2.33 2.97
N PHE A 141 17.20 1.92 1.70
CA PHE A 141 18.30 1.74 0.75
C PHE A 141 18.62 2.99 -0.07
N HIS A 142 18.03 4.14 0.26
CA HIS A 142 18.24 5.41 -0.45
C HIS A 142 18.04 5.31 -1.97
N ILE A 143 17.00 4.58 -2.40
CA ILE A 143 16.63 4.49 -3.81
C ILE A 143 16.19 5.87 -4.32
N ASN A 144 16.52 6.21 -5.57
CA ASN A 144 16.18 7.50 -6.15
C ASN A 144 14.68 7.85 -5.98
N PHE A 145 14.39 8.86 -5.15
CA PHE A 145 13.04 9.21 -4.77
C PHE A 145 12.12 9.57 -5.96
N PRO A 146 12.53 10.42 -6.93
CA PRO A 146 11.74 10.66 -8.13
C PRO A 146 11.34 9.39 -8.90
N LEU A 147 12.29 8.47 -9.11
CA LEU A 147 12.02 7.20 -9.79
C LEU A 147 11.10 6.29 -8.98
N PHE A 148 11.30 6.23 -7.67
CA PHE A 148 10.42 5.50 -6.75
C PHE A 148 8.97 6.01 -6.81
N ILE A 149 8.78 7.33 -6.78
CA ILE A 149 7.45 7.93 -6.87
C ILE A 149 6.83 7.66 -8.23
N LEU A 150 7.57 7.83 -9.33
CA LEU A 150 7.07 7.52 -10.67
C LEU A 150 6.61 6.07 -10.76
N ALA A 151 7.45 5.12 -10.32
CA ALA A 151 7.11 3.70 -10.35
C ALA A 151 5.91 3.37 -9.46
N SER A 152 5.84 3.96 -8.26
CA SER A 152 4.72 3.79 -7.31
C SER A 152 3.41 4.35 -7.86
N VAL A 153 3.45 5.54 -8.48
CA VAL A 153 2.28 6.17 -9.12
C VAL A 153 1.74 5.24 -10.19
N VAL A 154 2.60 4.75 -11.09
CA VAL A 154 2.17 3.90 -12.19
C VAL A 154 1.65 2.55 -11.68
N SER A 155 2.39 1.85 -10.81
CA SER A 155 2.01 0.51 -10.36
C SER A 155 0.74 0.51 -9.51
N ARG A 156 0.62 1.44 -8.56
CA ARG A 156 -0.55 1.53 -7.66
C ARG A 156 -1.79 2.03 -8.38
N SER A 157 -1.64 3.05 -9.23
CA SER A 157 -2.76 3.50 -10.05
C SER A 157 -3.23 2.40 -10.99
N ALA A 158 -2.32 1.71 -11.68
CA ALA A 158 -2.70 0.62 -12.57
C ALA A 158 -3.50 -0.46 -11.84
N ARG A 159 -3.06 -0.92 -10.66
CA ARG A 159 -3.80 -1.90 -9.85
C ARG A 159 -5.21 -1.42 -9.49
N PHE A 160 -5.35 -0.24 -8.91
CA PHE A 160 -6.66 0.25 -8.45
C PHE A 160 -7.60 0.57 -9.60
N PHE A 161 -7.09 1.12 -10.71
CA PHE A 161 -7.89 1.37 -11.90
C PHE A 161 -8.28 0.08 -12.62
N LEU A 162 -7.44 -0.96 -12.60
CA LEU A 162 -7.82 -2.28 -13.10
C LEU A 162 -8.98 -2.85 -12.29
N VAL A 163 -8.89 -2.88 -10.96
CA VAL A 163 -9.98 -3.37 -10.10
C VAL A 163 -11.26 -2.57 -10.30
N ALA A 164 -11.18 -1.23 -10.24
CA ALA A 164 -12.34 -0.38 -10.46
C ALA A 164 -12.92 -0.48 -11.89
N GLY A 165 -12.07 -0.67 -12.89
CA GLY A 165 -12.45 -0.85 -14.29
C GLY A 165 -13.18 -2.17 -14.53
N LEU A 166 -12.68 -3.26 -13.93
CA LEU A 166 -13.36 -4.56 -13.95
C LEU A 166 -14.74 -4.46 -13.30
N ILE A 167 -14.84 -3.83 -12.12
CA ILE A 167 -16.14 -3.65 -11.44
C ILE A 167 -17.09 -2.78 -12.25
N LYS A 168 -16.58 -1.70 -12.85
CA LYS A 168 -17.39 -0.80 -13.68
C LYS A 168 -17.95 -1.52 -14.92
N LYS A 169 -17.17 -2.44 -15.52
CA LYS A 169 -17.54 -3.17 -16.74
C LYS A 169 -18.38 -4.42 -16.49
N PHE A 170 -18.06 -5.19 -15.44
CA PHE A 170 -18.60 -6.52 -15.20
C PHE A 170 -19.41 -6.67 -13.91
N GLY A 171 -19.47 -5.67 -13.04
CA GLY A 171 -20.34 -5.75 -11.88
C GLY A 171 -21.79 -5.90 -12.35
N GLU A 172 -22.54 -6.87 -11.80
CA GLU A 172 -23.96 -7.10 -12.07
C GLU A 172 -24.83 -6.28 -11.13
N SER A 173 -25.79 -5.55 -11.69
CA SER A 173 -26.63 -4.54 -10.99
C SER A 173 -27.52 -5.14 -9.92
#